data_AF-C1GNS2-F1
#
_entry.id   AF-C1GNS2-F1
#
_cell.length_a   1.000
_cell.length_b   1.000
_cell.length_c   1.000
_cell.angle_alpha   90.00
_cell.angle_beta   90.00
_cell.angle_gamma   90.00
#
_symmetry.space_group_name_H-M   'P 1'
#
loop_
_entity.id
_entity.type
_entity.pdbx_description
1 polymer ?
#
loop_
_entity_poly.entity_id
_entity_poly.type
_entity_poly.pdbx_seq_one_letter_code
_entity_poly.pdbx_strand_id
1 'polypeptide(L)'
;MTELDFSCCGKFSGENGQFVNRWLPMLEWALRQYKVDGEVPPELLLPAINVLLTGQAEEWIKRNPAIAGLLENPTVDSKKTFLEAFRKQFPQRFTGSCPGGLRLSQRKQETLADYYQTGLKVMGTMHVVDHVVKDGVLWWRQNSLVLDAFVNNWIHGIAKAGTRSRLIEVKSELTTLKKAYQRAVDIEEAEKGIDVHS
;
A
#
# COMPACT_ATOMS: atom_id res chain seq x y z
N MET A 1 -22.08 16.65 8.58
CA MET A 1 -20.63 16.70 8.32
C MET A 1 -20.21 15.28 7.98
N THR A 2 -19.95 14.98 6.72
CA THR A 2 -19.45 13.65 6.32
C THR A 2 -18.05 13.48 6.91
N GLU A 3 -17.86 12.47 7.74
CA GLU A 3 -16.56 12.13 8.30
C GLU A 3 -15.60 11.80 7.14
N LEU A 4 -14.42 12.42 7.14
CA LEU A 4 -13.41 12.18 6.11
C LEU A 4 -12.87 10.76 6.28
N ASP A 5 -13.15 9.87 5.32
CA ASP A 5 -12.63 8.51 5.33
C ASP A 5 -11.23 8.45 4.68
N PHE A 6 -10.22 8.25 5.53
CA PHE A 6 -8.83 8.07 5.13
C PHE A 6 -8.41 6.60 5.07
N SER A 7 -9.34 5.64 5.14
CA SER A 7 -9.06 4.20 5.12
C SER A 7 -8.20 3.78 3.91
N CYS A 8 -8.41 4.44 2.77
CA CYS A 8 -7.67 4.16 1.54
C CYS A 8 -6.21 4.63 1.58
N CYS A 9 -5.89 5.77 2.20
CA CYS A 9 -4.52 6.30 2.23
C CYS A 9 -3.75 5.91 3.50
N GLY A 10 -4.45 5.74 4.62
CA GLY A 10 -3.85 5.51 5.93
C GLY A 10 -2.97 6.67 6.41
N LYS A 11 -2.25 6.42 7.51
CA LYS A 11 -1.27 7.36 8.08
C LYS A 11 0.07 7.29 7.33
N PHE A 12 0.84 8.39 7.39
CA PHE A 12 2.21 8.45 6.89
C PHE A 12 3.19 8.56 8.07
N SER A 13 3.97 7.50 8.31
CA SER A 13 5.00 7.47 9.34
C SER A 13 6.38 7.92 8.85
N GLY A 14 6.65 7.84 7.54
CA GLY A 14 7.98 8.04 6.99
C GLY A 14 8.95 6.86 7.18
N GLU A 15 8.47 5.74 7.69
CA GLU A 15 9.25 4.51 7.95
C GLU A 15 8.95 3.42 6.90
N ASN A 16 9.60 2.26 7.01
CA ASN A 16 9.20 0.99 6.35
C ASN A 16 8.92 1.03 4.83
N GLY A 17 9.55 1.94 4.09
CA GLY A 17 9.37 2.06 2.64
C GLY A 17 8.11 2.83 2.22
N GLN A 18 7.53 3.62 3.12
CA GLN A 18 6.50 4.58 2.75
C GLN A 18 7.09 5.69 1.88
N PHE A 19 6.42 6.01 0.77
CA PHE A 19 6.87 7.03 -0.18
C PHE A 19 5.82 8.12 -0.36
N VAL A 20 6.22 9.38 -0.22
CA VAL A 20 5.32 10.54 -0.41
C VAL A 20 4.64 10.51 -1.78
N ASN A 21 5.39 10.16 -2.84
CA ASN A 21 4.86 10.07 -4.20
C ASN A 21 3.79 8.98 -4.39
N ARG A 22 3.70 8.00 -3.47
CA ARG A 22 2.66 6.97 -3.48
C ARG A 22 1.51 7.34 -2.55
N TRP A 23 1.83 7.78 -1.35
CA TRP A 23 0.85 8.12 -0.32
C TRP A 23 0.05 9.39 -0.65
N LEU A 24 0.70 10.43 -1.19
CA LEU A 24 0.05 11.71 -1.48
C LEU A 24 -1.07 11.57 -2.55
N PRO A 25 -0.87 10.87 -3.69
CA PRO A 25 -1.98 10.62 -4.62
C PRO A 25 -3.15 9.85 -4.00
N MET A 26 -2.90 8.94 -3.05
CA MET A 26 -3.95 8.21 -2.33
C MET A 26 -4.75 9.15 -1.42
N LEU A 27 -4.06 10.08 -0.74
CA LEU A 27 -4.70 11.13 0.03
C LEU A 27 -5.53 12.06 -0.86
N GLU A 28 -4.98 12.52 -1.98
CA GLU A 28 -5.71 13.37 -2.94
C GLU A 28 -6.93 12.66 -3.53
N TRP A 29 -6.86 11.34 -3.70
CA TRP A 29 -8.01 10.52 -4.11
C TRP A 29 -9.07 10.39 -3.01
N ALA A 30 -8.67 10.22 -1.75
CA ALA A 30 -9.58 10.24 -0.62
C ALA A 30 -10.31 11.59 -0.53
N LEU A 31 -9.62 12.69 -0.85
CA LEU A 31 -10.15 14.05 -0.86
C LEU A 31 -10.78 14.48 -2.20
N ARG A 32 -10.96 13.57 -3.17
CA ARG A 32 -11.38 13.90 -4.55
C ARG A 32 -12.69 14.69 -4.65
N GLN A 33 -13.61 14.48 -3.71
CA GLN A 33 -14.92 15.16 -3.69
C GLN A 33 -14.81 16.66 -3.36
N TYR A 34 -13.67 17.10 -2.84
CA TYR A 34 -13.42 18.51 -2.49
C TYR A 34 -12.53 19.23 -3.51
N LYS A 35 -12.25 18.60 -4.66
CA LYS A 35 -11.41 19.23 -5.66
C LYS A 35 -12.10 20.44 -6.28
N VAL A 36 -11.35 21.53 -6.40
CA VAL A 36 -11.72 22.74 -7.15
C VAL A 36 -10.72 22.87 -8.28
N ASP A 37 -11.20 23.03 -9.51
CA ASP A 37 -10.36 23.09 -10.73
C ASP A 37 -9.37 21.92 -10.87
N GLY A 38 -9.77 20.72 -10.40
CA GLY A 38 -8.98 19.49 -10.51
C GLY A 38 -7.97 19.25 -9.38
N GLU A 39 -7.78 20.19 -8.47
CA GLU A 39 -6.85 20.11 -7.35
C GLU A 39 -7.56 20.13 -5.98
N VAL A 40 -6.95 19.50 -4.98
CA VAL A 40 -7.40 19.65 -3.59
C VAL A 40 -6.88 20.99 -3.06
N PRO A 41 -7.77 21.85 -2.52
CA PRO A 41 -7.37 23.13 -1.95
C PRO A 41 -6.38 22.99 -0.78
N PRO A 42 -5.40 23.91 -0.62
CA PRO A 42 -4.41 23.88 0.46
C PRO A 42 -5.03 23.76 1.86
N GLU A 43 -6.14 24.45 2.11
CA GLU A 43 -6.88 24.52 3.38
C GLU A 43 -7.52 23.19 3.78
N LEU A 44 -7.63 22.24 2.85
CA LEU A 44 -8.04 20.88 3.14
C LEU A 44 -6.84 19.92 3.14
N LEU A 45 -5.95 20.07 2.16
CA LEU A 45 -4.83 19.14 1.99
C LEU A 45 -3.83 19.21 3.15
N LEU A 46 -3.37 20.40 3.53
CA LEU A 46 -2.31 20.53 4.54
C LEU A 46 -2.79 20.14 5.95
N PRO A 47 -3.98 20.54 6.42
CA PRO A 47 -4.49 20.05 7.69
C PRO A 47 -4.71 18.52 7.70
N ALA A 48 -5.19 17.94 6.59
CA ALA A 48 -5.32 16.49 6.48
C ALA A 48 -3.96 15.78 6.57
N ILE A 49 -2.93 16.31 5.90
CA ILE A 49 -1.58 15.79 6.03
C ILE A 49 -1.15 15.82 7.50
N ASN A 50 -1.27 16.97 8.17
CA ASN A 50 -0.84 17.15 9.56
C ASN A 50 -1.44 16.09 10.51
N VAL A 51 -2.73 15.80 10.38
CA VAL A 51 -3.43 14.79 11.20
C VAL A 51 -2.98 13.35 10.88
N LEU A 52 -2.56 13.10 9.65
CA LEU A 52 -2.18 11.76 9.19
C LEU A 52 -0.69 11.45 9.38
N LEU A 53 0.14 12.43 9.76
CA LEU A 53 1.54 12.18 10.09
C LEU A 53 1.67 11.44 11.41
N THR A 54 2.61 10.51 11.48
CA THR A 54 2.96 9.77 12.70
C THR A 54 4.46 9.40 12.67
N GLY A 55 4.99 8.75 13.69
CA GLY A 55 6.37 8.24 13.71
C GLY A 55 7.43 9.29 13.33
N GLN A 56 8.38 8.91 12.47
CA GLN A 56 9.44 9.80 11.98
C GLN A 56 8.92 11.07 11.30
N ALA A 57 7.78 11.01 10.60
CA ALA A 57 7.20 12.18 9.95
C ALA A 57 6.65 13.19 10.95
N GLU A 58 6.01 12.73 12.02
CA GLU A 58 5.55 13.58 13.12
C GLU A 58 6.75 14.20 13.87
N GLU A 59 7.79 13.41 14.15
CA GLU A 59 9.03 13.93 14.76
C GLU A 59 9.71 14.98 13.88
N TRP A 60 9.72 14.78 12.56
CA TRP A 60 10.28 15.74 11.62
C TRP A 60 9.58 17.10 11.70
N ILE A 61 8.25 17.12 11.75
CA ILE A 61 7.48 18.37 11.92
C ILE A 61 7.86 19.04 13.25
N LYS A 62 7.90 18.29 14.36
CA LYS A 62 8.28 18.82 15.68
C LYS A 62 9.68 19.45 15.70
N ARG A 63 10.62 18.90 14.92
CA ARG A 63 12.00 19.42 14.82
C ARG A 63 12.15 20.60 13.86
N ASN A 64 11.13 20.90 13.04
CA ASN A 64 11.20 21.95 12.03
C ASN A 64 10.02 22.93 12.16
N PRO A 65 10.05 23.87 13.13
CA PRO A 65 8.95 24.80 13.37
C PRO A 65 8.55 25.63 12.14
N ALA A 66 9.51 25.98 11.27
CA ALA A 66 9.22 26.69 10.02
C ALA A 66 8.34 25.86 9.07
N ILE A 67 8.52 24.54 9.04
CA ILE A 67 7.69 23.62 8.24
C ILE A 67 6.32 23.43 8.90
N ALA A 68 6.28 23.31 10.23
CA ALA A 68 5.03 23.23 10.98
C ALA A 68 4.14 24.47 10.73
N GLY A 69 4.73 25.66 10.69
CA GLY A 69 4.01 26.91 10.40
C GLY A 69 3.36 26.95 9.00
N LEU A 70 3.88 26.19 8.02
CA LEU A 70 3.26 26.05 6.70
C LEU A 70 1.96 25.23 6.75
N LEU A 71 1.88 24.24 7.64
CA LEU A 71 0.69 23.41 7.85
C LEU A 71 -0.42 24.19 8.57
N GLU A 72 -0.04 25.08 9.48
CA GLU A 72 -0.96 25.91 10.26
C GLU A 72 -1.52 27.09 9.45
N ASN A 73 -0.81 27.55 8.41
CA ASN A 73 -1.20 28.67 7.55
C ASN A 73 -1.32 28.21 6.08
N PRO A 74 -2.39 27.47 5.72
CA PRO A 74 -2.53 26.90 4.40
C PRO A 74 -2.80 27.98 3.32
N THR A 75 -1.89 28.06 2.36
CA THR A 75 -1.95 28.89 1.16
C THR A 75 -1.40 28.09 -0.01
N VAL A 76 -1.56 28.60 -1.24
CA VAL A 76 -0.96 27.96 -2.43
C VAL A 76 0.56 27.86 -2.30
N ASP A 77 1.21 28.91 -1.81
CA ASP A 77 2.65 28.95 -1.60
C ASP A 77 3.12 28.04 -0.47
N SER A 78 2.36 27.97 0.63
CA SER A 78 2.70 27.07 1.73
C SER A 78 2.50 25.61 1.34
N LYS A 79 1.47 25.28 0.53
CA LYS A 79 1.29 23.96 -0.08
C LYS A 79 2.50 23.58 -0.93
N LYS A 80 2.91 24.46 -1.84
CA LYS A 80 4.07 24.21 -2.71
C LYS A 80 5.35 23.97 -1.89
N THR A 81 5.65 24.90 -0.99
CA THR A 81 6.87 24.86 -0.15
C THR A 81 6.88 23.62 0.74
N PHE A 82 5.75 23.30 1.37
CA PHE A 82 5.63 22.12 2.22
C PHE A 82 5.84 20.83 1.42
N LEU A 83 5.17 20.68 0.28
CA LEU A 83 5.27 19.46 -0.53
C LEU A 83 6.67 19.25 -1.12
N GLU A 84 7.38 20.33 -1.46
CA GLU A 84 8.79 20.25 -1.85
C GLU A 84 9.67 19.77 -0.69
N ALA A 85 9.53 20.35 0.49
CA ALA A 85 10.27 19.93 1.69
C ALA A 85 9.94 18.47 2.07
N PHE A 86 8.67 18.09 1.98
CA PHE A 86 8.19 16.76 2.34
C PHE A 86 8.78 15.68 1.42
N ARG A 87 8.79 15.92 0.10
CA ARG A 87 9.44 15.01 -0.87
C ARG A 87 10.95 14.95 -0.69
N LYS A 88 11.59 16.05 -0.27
CA LYS A 88 13.03 16.08 0.00
C LYS A 88 13.38 15.32 1.27
N GLN A 89 12.56 15.41 2.31
CA GLN A 89 12.77 14.74 3.59
C GLN A 89 12.53 13.23 3.49
N PHE A 90 11.48 12.83 2.75
CA PHE A 90 11.12 11.43 2.52
C PHE A 90 11.27 11.09 1.04
N PRO A 91 12.51 11.12 0.52
CA PRO A 91 12.75 10.86 -0.89
C PRO A 91 12.36 9.43 -1.24
N GLN A 92 11.89 9.23 -2.45
CA GLN A 92 11.72 7.90 -3.02
C GLN A 92 13.10 7.31 -3.28
N ARG A 93 13.73 6.78 -2.23
CA ARG A 93 14.91 5.93 -2.39
C ARG A 93 14.39 4.59 -2.85
N PHE A 94 14.34 4.41 -4.17
CA PHE A 94 14.43 3.08 -4.75
C PHE A 94 15.81 2.54 -4.37
N THR A 95 15.96 1.98 -3.18
CA THR A 95 17.08 1.09 -2.89
C THR A 95 16.86 -0.17 -3.70
N GLY A 96 17.17 -0.11 -5.00
CA GLY A 96 17.64 -1.22 -5.84
C GLY A 96 16.91 -2.56 -5.79
N SER A 97 15.69 -2.61 -5.28
CA SER A 97 14.86 -3.80 -5.31
C SER A 97 13.45 -3.32 -5.59
N CYS A 98 13.02 -3.52 -6.84
CA CYS A 98 11.64 -3.93 -7.08
C CYS A 98 11.26 -4.95 -5.98
N PRO A 99 9.99 -5.10 -5.54
CA PRO A 99 9.66 -6.05 -4.48
C PRO A 99 10.01 -7.52 -4.80
N GLY A 100 10.72 -7.83 -5.89
CA GLY A 100 11.51 -9.05 -6.07
C GLY A 100 12.66 -9.29 -5.07
N GLY A 101 13.01 -8.35 -4.18
CA GLY A 101 13.91 -8.62 -3.05
C GLY A 101 13.22 -9.11 -1.77
N LEU A 102 11.93 -8.80 -1.59
CA LEU A 102 11.14 -9.35 -0.51
C LEU A 102 10.61 -10.70 -0.96
N ARG A 103 11.49 -11.70 -0.96
CA ARG A 103 11.11 -13.11 -1.01
C ARG A 103 10.35 -13.43 0.28
N LEU A 104 9.05 -13.18 0.26
CA LEU A 104 8.14 -13.74 1.24
C LEU A 104 8.18 -15.25 1.04
N SER A 105 8.66 -15.99 2.01
CA SER A 105 8.64 -17.45 1.98
C SER A 105 7.87 -17.93 3.19
N GLN A 106 6.83 -18.72 2.95
CA GLN A 106 6.06 -19.35 4.00
C GLN A 106 6.97 -20.27 4.79
N ARG A 107 7.02 -20.09 6.12
CA ARG A 107 7.81 -20.97 7.00
C ARG A 107 7.16 -22.36 7.04
N LYS A 108 7.96 -23.41 7.25
CA LYS A 108 7.46 -24.80 7.21
C LYS A 108 6.30 -25.07 8.17
N GLN A 109 6.25 -24.39 9.32
CA GLN A 109 5.18 -24.52 10.32
C GLN A 109 4.11 -23.41 10.23
N GLU A 110 4.27 -22.44 9.35
CA GLU A 110 3.34 -21.31 9.22
C GLU A 110 2.11 -21.73 8.42
N THR A 111 0.92 -21.48 8.94
CA THR A 111 -0.32 -21.78 8.23
C THR A 111 -0.48 -20.85 7.01
N LEU A 112 -1.31 -21.23 6.02
CA LEU A 112 -1.63 -20.33 4.92
C LEU A 112 -2.25 -19.01 5.41
N ALA A 113 -3.07 -19.07 6.47
CA ALA A 113 -3.69 -17.89 7.06
C ALA A 113 -2.65 -16.93 7.66
N ASP A 114 -1.68 -17.46 8.42
CA ASP A 114 -0.59 -16.66 8.98
C ASP A 114 0.27 -16.04 7.87
N TYR A 115 0.59 -16.82 6.84
CA TYR A 115 1.36 -16.35 5.69
C TYR A 115 0.61 -15.26 4.89
N TYR A 116 -0.70 -15.37 4.76
CA TYR A 116 -1.56 -14.32 4.19
C TYR A 116 -1.54 -13.04 5.04
N GLN A 117 -1.66 -13.17 6.37
CA GLN A 117 -1.57 -12.02 7.28
C GLN A 117 -0.19 -11.35 7.22
N THR A 118 0.89 -12.13 7.10
CA THR A 118 2.24 -11.61 6.84
C THR A 118 2.28 -10.84 5.53
N GLY A 119 1.67 -11.37 4.45
CA GLY A 119 1.52 -10.68 3.18
C GLY A 119 0.81 -9.32 3.31
N LEU A 120 -0.35 -9.30 3.98
CA LEU A 120 -1.12 -8.06 4.22
C LEU A 120 -0.32 -7.02 5.00
N LYS A 121 0.43 -7.44 6.03
CA LYS A 121 1.29 -6.53 6.80
C LYS A 121 2.35 -5.88 5.91
N VAL A 122 3.00 -6.66 5.05
CA VAL A 122 4.05 -6.15 4.14
C VAL A 122 3.45 -5.26 3.04
N MET A 123 2.27 -5.58 2.52
CA MET A 123 1.55 -4.66 1.62
C MET A 123 1.24 -3.33 2.31
N GLY A 124 0.80 -3.38 3.57
CA GLY A 124 0.52 -2.21 4.39
C GLY A 124 1.75 -1.32 4.60
N THR A 125 2.94 -1.89 4.82
CA THR A 125 4.16 -1.10 4.94
C THR A 125 4.56 -0.42 3.63
N MET A 126 4.19 -1.01 2.49
CA MET A 126 4.50 -0.48 1.16
C MET A 126 3.43 0.47 0.60
N HIS A 127 2.30 0.67 1.30
CA HIS A 127 1.09 1.33 0.78
C HIS A 127 0.59 0.69 -0.52
N VAL A 128 0.73 -0.63 -0.64
CA VAL A 128 0.06 -1.40 -1.69
C VAL A 128 -1.32 -1.73 -1.18
N VAL A 129 -2.34 -1.28 -1.90
CA VAL A 129 -3.71 -1.63 -1.51
C VAL A 129 -4.16 -2.86 -2.29
N ASP A 130 -4.75 -3.82 -1.59
CA ASP A 130 -5.17 -5.13 -2.14
C ASP A 130 -6.47 -5.06 -2.95
N HIS A 131 -6.49 -4.20 -3.95
CA HIS A 131 -7.63 -4.06 -4.84
C HIS A 131 -7.21 -3.56 -6.21
N VAL A 132 -7.98 -4.00 -7.20
CA VAL A 132 -7.86 -3.53 -8.58
C VAL A 132 -8.98 -2.55 -8.81
N VAL A 133 -8.65 -1.27 -8.91
CA VAL A 133 -9.58 -0.25 -9.39
C VAL A 133 -9.38 -0.12 -10.90
N LYS A 134 -10.48 -0.27 -11.65
CA LYS A 134 -10.47 -0.15 -13.12
C LYS A 134 -10.53 1.29 -13.60
N ASP A 135 -10.73 2.26 -12.70
CA ASP A 135 -10.83 3.66 -13.06
C ASP A 135 -9.45 4.25 -13.31
N GLY A 136 -9.29 4.85 -14.50
CA GLY A 136 -8.02 5.20 -15.17
C GLY A 136 -7.13 6.24 -14.50
N VAL A 137 -7.01 6.25 -13.17
CA VAL A 137 -6.10 7.12 -12.45
C VAL A 137 -4.68 6.56 -12.52
N LEU A 138 -3.71 7.40 -12.91
CA LEU A 138 -2.31 7.02 -13.15
C LEU A 138 -1.68 6.26 -11.96
N TRP A 139 -2.03 6.64 -10.73
CA TRP A 139 -1.51 6.01 -9.52
C TRP A 139 -1.95 4.55 -9.37
N TRP A 140 -3.12 4.19 -9.91
CA TRP A 140 -3.58 2.79 -9.92
C TRP A 140 -2.73 1.93 -10.82
N ARG A 141 -2.24 2.45 -11.95
CA ARG A 141 -1.33 1.69 -12.83
C ARG A 141 -0.03 1.35 -12.11
N GLN A 142 0.50 2.27 -11.32
CA GLN A 142 1.68 1.98 -10.50
C GLN A 142 1.35 1.01 -9.37
N ASN A 143 0.21 1.20 -8.68
CA ASN A 143 -0.21 0.29 -7.63
C ASN A 143 -0.46 -1.13 -8.17
N SER A 144 -1.06 -1.26 -9.35
CA SER A 144 -1.39 -2.54 -9.98
C SER A 144 -0.14 -3.31 -10.37
N LEU A 145 0.89 -2.65 -10.91
CA LEU A 145 2.16 -3.29 -11.23
C LEU A 145 2.88 -3.81 -9.98
N VAL A 146 2.87 -3.01 -8.90
CA VAL A 146 3.48 -3.44 -7.62
C VAL A 146 2.65 -4.56 -6.99
N LEU A 147 1.32 -4.48 -7.04
CA LEU A 147 0.43 -5.52 -6.53
C LEU A 147 0.62 -6.84 -7.30
N ASP A 148 0.67 -6.80 -8.63
CA ASP A 148 0.92 -7.98 -9.46
C ASP A 148 2.26 -8.64 -9.11
N ALA A 149 3.34 -7.85 -9.02
CA ALA A 149 4.64 -8.34 -8.59
C ALA A 149 4.60 -8.93 -7.17
N PHE A 150 3.86 -8.30 -6.25
CA PHE A 150 3.70 -8.75 -4.88
C PHE A 150 2.97 -10.09 -4.79
N VAL A 151 1.82 -10.21 -5.47
CA VAL A 151 1.03 -11.44 -5.52
C VAL A 151 1.84 -12.56 -6.15
N ASN A 152 2.56 -12.27 -7.23
CA ASN A 152 3.47 -13.24 -7.85
C ASN A 152 4.53 -13.74 -6.85
N ASN A 153 5.19 -12.86 -6.10
CA ASN A 153 6.17 -13.25 -5.09
C ASN A 153 5.55 -14.04 -3.94
N TRP A 154 4.36 -13.66 -3.49
CA TRP A 154 3.63 -14.39 -2.44
C TRP A 154 3.27 -15.82 -2.89
N ILE A 155 2.78 -16.01 -4.12
CA ILE A 155 2.51 -17.33 -4.68
C ILE A 155 3.78 -18.20 -4.71
N HIS A 156 4.90 -17.63 -5.17
CA HIS A 156 6.18 -18.35 -5.23
C HIS A 156 6.71 -18.74 -3.85
N GLY A 157 6.33 -18.01 -2.81
CA GLY A 157 6.71 -18.25 -1.43
C GLY A 157 5.93 -19.34 -0.71
N ILE A 158 4.81 -19.81 -1.25
CA ILE A 158 3.99 -20.86 -0.63
C ILE A 158 4.81 -22.14 -0.47
N ALA A 159 4.76 -22.74 0.72
CA ALA A 159 5.58 -23.90 1.09
C ALA A 159 5.14 -25.18 0.35
N LYS A 160 3.83 -25.41 0.25
CA LYS A 160 3.26 -26.61 -0.39
C LYS A 160 3.40 -26.51 -1.91
N ALA A 161 4.24 -27.39 -2.49
CA ALA A 161 4.56 -27.35 -3.92
C ALA A 161 3.34 -27.58 -4.83
N GLY A 162 2.40 -28.43 -4.42
CA GLY A 162 1.14 -28.67 -5.14
C GLY A 162 0.28 -27.40 -5.24
N THR A 163 0.02 -26.75 -4.10
CA THR A 163 -0.69 -25.47 -4.03
C THR A 163 -0.01 -24.40 -4.88
N ARG A 164 1.30 -24.24 -4.73
CA ARG A 164 2.08 -23.26 -5.50
C ARG A 164 1.96 -23.47 -7.01
N SER A 165 2.10 -24.71 -7.49
CA SER A 165 2.08 -25.01 -8.93
C SER A 165 0.70 -24.69 -9.54
N ARG A 166 -0.38 -25.11 -8.87
CA ARG A 166 -1.76 -24.83 -9.30
C ARG A 166 -2.10 -23.34 -9.30
N LEU A 167 -1.54 -22.56 -8.37
CA LEU A 167 -1.72 -21.10 -8.37
C LEU A 167 -0.96 -20.41 -9.50
N ILE A 168 0.24 -20.91 -9.85
CA ILE A 168 1.04 -20.37 -10.96
C ILE A 168 0.27 -20.52 -12.29
N GLU A 169 -0.44 -21.63 -12.49
CA GLU A 169 -1.24 -21.89 -13.70
C GLU A 169 -2.35 -20.85 -13.91
N VAL A 170 -3.00 -20.40 -12.83
CA VAL A 170 -4.11 -19.44 -12.87
C VAL A 170 -3.70 -18.02 -12.48
N LYS A 171 -2.40 -17.72 -12.42
CA LYS A 171 -1.88 -16.47 -11.84
C LYS A 171 -2.48 -15.20 -12.43
N SER A 172 -2.83 -15.20 -13.72
CA SER A 172 -3.42 -14.05 -14.41
C SER A 172 -4.79 -13.66 -13.87
N GLU A 173 -5.48 -14.58 -13.21
CA GLU A 173 -6.80 -14.35 -12.59
C GLU A 173 -6.68 -13.84 -11.15
N LEU A 174 -5.51 -14.08 -10.53
CA LEU A 174 -5.20 -13.78 -9.13
C LEU A 174 -4.70 -12.35 -8.99
N THR A 175 -5.55 -11.39 -9.34
CA THR A 175 -5.17 -9.98 -9.40
C THR A 175 -5.03 -9.29 -8.02
N THR A 176 -5.30 -10.01 -6.94
CA THR A 176 -5.22 -9.51 -5.55
C THR A 176 -4.69 -10.63 -4.66
N LEU A 177 -4.05 -10.25 -3.54
CA LEU A 177 -3.58 -11.19 -2.52
C LEU A 177 -4.76 -11.96 -1.92
N LYS A 178 -5.89 -11.30 -1.66
CA LYS A 178 -7.12 -11.95 -1.18
C LYS A 178 -7.60 -13.06 -2.13
N LYS A 179 -7.59 -12.83 -3.44
CA LYS A 179 -7.96 -13.85 -4.44
C LYS A 179 -6.95 -14.99 -4.46
N ALA A 180 -5.65 -14.69 -4.42
CA ALA A 180 -4.59 -15.69 -4.36
C ALA A 180 -4.72 -16.57 -3.10
N TYR A 181 -4.98 -15.96 -1.95
CA TYR A 181 -5.21 -16.66 -0.69
C TYR A 181 -6.44 -17.54 -0.73
N GLN A 182 -7.59 -17.02 -1.16
CA GLN A 182 -8.82 -17.82 -1.26
C GLN A 182 -8.61 -19.03 -2.16
N ARG A 183 -7.99 -18.84 -3.33
CA ARG A 183 -7.70 -19.94 -4.24
C ARG A 183 -6.74 -20.97 -3.64
N ALA A 184 -5.77 -20.54 -2.84
CA ALA A 184 -4.85 -21.43 -2.13
C ALA A 184 -5.60 -22.31 -1.12
N VAL A 185 -6.53 -21.71 -0.35
CA VAL A 185 -7.39 -22.43 0.59
C VAL A 185 -8.25 -23.46 -0.16
N ASP A 186 -8.92 -23.06 -1.25
CA ASP A 186 -9.76 -23.97 -2.04
C ASP A 186 -8.95 -25.18 -2.57
N ILE A 187 -7.70 -24.95 -2.99
CA ILE A 187 -6.80 -26.01 -3.47
C ILE A 187 -6.44 -26.98 -2.33
N GLU A 188 -6.08 -26.48 -1.15
CA GLU A 188 -5.69 -27.32 -0.02
C GLU A 188 -6.87 -28.10 0.58
N GLU A 189 -8.07 -27.51 0.55
CA GLU A 189 -9.31 -28.19 0.96
C GLU A 189 -9.70 -29.30 -0.01
N ALA A 190 -9.59 -29.05 -1.33
CA ALA A 190 -9.86 -30.06 -2.34
C ALA A 190 -8.91 -31.27 -2.22
N GLU A 191 -7.65 -31.05 -1.89
CA GLU A 191 -6.68 -32.14 -1.69
C GLU A 191 -6.98 -32.98 -0.43
N LYS A 192 -7.45 -32.36 0.66
CA LYS A 192 -7.89 -33.10 1.86
C LYS A 192 -9.10 -33.99 1.60
N GLY A 193 -9.99 -33.59 0.69
CA GLY A 193 -11.14 -34.38 0.29
C GLY A 193 -10.81 -35.58 -0.61
N ILE A 194 -9.67 -35.54 -1.31
CA ILE A 194 -9.23 -36.63 -2.21
C ILE A 194 -8.56 -37.76 -1.43
N ASP A 195 -7.86 -37.46 -0.34
CA ASP A 195 -7.12 -38.44 0.47
C ASP A 195 -8.01 -39.41 1.29
N VAL A 196 -9.34 -39.31 1.22
CA VAL A 196 -10.27 -40.22 1.95
C VAL A 196 -10.73 -41.41 1.10
N HIS A 197 -10.35 -41.48 -0.18
CA HIS A 197 -10.78 -42.54 -1.11
C HIS A 197 -9.65 -43.20 -1.92
N SER A 198 -8.41 -43.18 -1.41
CA SER A 198 -7.31 -44.04 -1.90
C SER A 198 -6.96 -45.09 -0.86
#